data_AF-A0AAW2UKW1-F1
#
_entry.id   AF-A0AAW2UKW1-F1
#
_cell.length_a   1.000
_cell.length_b   1.000
_cell.length_c   1.000
_cell.angle_alpha   90.00
_cell.angle_beta   90.00
_cell.angle_gamma   90.00
#
_symmetry.space_group_name_H-M   'P 1'
#
loop_
_entity.id
_entity.type
_entity.pdbx_description
1 polymer ?
#
loop_
_entity_poly.entity_id
_entity_poly.type
_entity_poly.pdbx_seq_one_letter_code
_entity_poly.pdbx_strand_id
1 'polypeptide(L)'
;MNSLATRSFKSQSKSISSLFVLSRFTQFFSTTTTPSPPHSDFQNYPPTLDGLRRRLAAESPTLTDFIKLQSDQSYSVEVGTKKKPLPKPKWMKESIPGGEKYTQIKRKLRELKLHTVCEEAKCPNLGECWSGGETGTATATIMILGDTCTRGCR
;
A
#
# COMPACT_ATOMS: atom_id res chain seq x y z
N MET A 1 -33.78 25.98 -37.14
CA MET A 1 -32.45 26.64 -37.23
C MET A 1 -31.40 25.56 -37.08
N ASN A 2 -30.62 25.42 -38.14
CA ASN A 2 -29.56 24.44 -38.40
C ASN A 2 -28.50 24.48 -37.27
N SER A 3 -27.71 23.44 -36.98
CA SER A 3 -26.73 22.91 -37.91
C SER A 3 -26.03 21.68 -37.30
N LEU A 4 -26.12 20.54 -37.99
CA LEU A 4 -25.23 19.39 -37.83
C LEU A 4 -23.90 19.73 -38.52
N ALA A 5 -22.81 19.82 -37.76
CA ALA A 5 -21.47 20.01 -38.32
C ALA A 5 -20.77 18.65 -38.45
N THR A 6 -20.93 18.02 -39.61
CA THR A 6 -20.07 16.94 -40.09
C THR A 6 -18.68 17.49 -40.39
N ARG A 7 -17.63 16.97 -39.72
CA ARG A 7 -16.24 17.21 -40.14
C ARG A 7 -15.70 16.02 -40.90
N SER A 8 -15.66 16.20 -42.22
CA SER A 8 -14.88 15.44 -43.19
C SER A 8 -13.38 15.63 -42.92
N PHE A 9 -12.63 14.54 -42.76
CA PHE A 9 -11.16 14.59 -42.80
C PHE A 9 -10.64 13.84 -44.02
N LYS A 10 -9.89 14.61 -44.80
CA LYS A 10 -9.36 14.33 -46.13
C LYS A 10 -8.31 13.23 -46.08
N SER A 11 -8.47 12.25 -46.97
CA SER A 11 -7.43 11.31 -47.41
C SER A 11 -6.24 12.07 -47.99
N GLN A 12 -5.02 11.78 -47.51
CA GLN A 12 -3.78 12.15 -48.20
C GLN A 12 -2.99 10.88 -48.52
N SER A 13 -3.08 10.49 -49.78
CA SER A 13 -2.14 9.61 -50.47
C SER A 13 -0.75 10.26 -50.48
N LYS A 14 0.26 9.54 -50.01
CA LYS A 14 1.67 9.82 -50.33
C LYS A 14 2.33 8.54 -50.85
N SER A 15 2.32 8.45 -52.17
CA SER A 15 3.16 7.59 -53.00
C SER A 15 4.63 7.94 -52.78
N ILE A 16 5.45 6.99 -52.33
CA ILE A 16 6.92 7.06 -52.49
C ILE A 16 7.45 5.65 -52.81
N SER A 17 7.68 5.47 -54.11
CA SER A 17 8.87 4.88 -54.74
C SER A 17 9.44 3.57 -54.17
N SER A 18 9.14 2.49 -54.90
CA SER A 18 9.92 1.27 -54.97
C SER A 18 11.37 1.57 -55.40
N LEU A 19 12.33 1.23 -54.56
CA LEU A 19 13.73 1.05 -54.96
C LEU A 19 14.16 -0.36 -54.60
N PHE A 20 14.42 -1.13 -55.64
CA PHE A 20 15.00 -2.47 -55.61
C PHE A 20 16.34 -2.44 -54.86
N VAL A 21 16.49 -3.27 -53.83
CA VAL A 21 17.81 -3.59 -53.26
C VAL A 21 18.01 -5.10 -53.35
N LEU A 22 19.11 -5.45 -54.01
CA LEU A 22 19.58 -6.80 -54.29
C LEU A 22 19.73 -7.64 -53.02
N SER A 23 19.14 -8.83 -53.04
CA SER A 23 19.34 -9.88 -52.05
C SER A 23 20.82 -10.32 -52.05
N ARG A 24 21.50 -10.11 -50.93
CA ARG A 24 22.69 -10.89 -50.54
C ARG A 24 22.34 -11.67 -49.28
N PHE A 25 22.14 -12.98 -49.45
CA PHE A 25 22.06 -13.93 -48.33
C PHE A 25 23.42 -13.97 -47.62
N THR A 26 23.50 -13.36 -46.44
CA THR A 26 24.56 -13.62 -45.47
C THR A 26 23.93 -14.37 -44.30
N GLN A 27 24.34 -15.62 -44.10
CA GLN A 27 23.99 -16.39 -42.91
C GLN A 27 24.55 -15.70 -41.67
N PHE A 28 23.66 -15.20 -40.80
CA PHE A 28 24.03 -14.76 -39.46
C PHE A 28 23.68 -15.86 -38.47
N PHE A 29 24.70 -16.33 -37.74
CA PHE A 29 24.56 -17.28 -36.65
C PHE A 29 23.71 -16.67 -35.53
N SER A 30 22.67 -17.40 -35.10
CA SER A 30 21.88 -17.04 -33.91
C SER A 30 22.73 -17.24 -32.66
N THR A 31 23.22 -16.13 -32.10
CA THR A 31 23.63 -16.11 -30.70
C THR A 31 22.38 -15.97 -29.84
N THR A 32 21.99 -17.05 -29.15
CA THR A 32 21.03 -16.98 -28.04
C THR A 32 21.64 -16.17 -26.90
N THR A 33 21.39 -14.87 -26.91
CA THR A 33 21.62 -14.02 -25.73
C THR A 33 20.43 -14.22 -24.81
N THR A 34 20.64 -14.94 -23.71
CA THR A 34 19.73 -15.05 -22.58
C THR A 34 19.33 -13.64 -22.12
N PRO A 35 18.04 -13.27 -22.05
CA PRO A 35 17.67 -11.97 -21.49
C PRO A 35 17.93 -12.00 -19.98
N SER A 36 18.88 -11.17 -19.55
CA SER A 36 19.10 -10.82 -18.15
C SER A 36 17.85 -10.15 -17.57
N PRO A 37 17.55 -10.32 -16.27
CA PRO A 37 16.41 -9.66 -15.63
C PRO A 37 16.57 -8.13 -15.73
N PRO A 38 15.49 -7.36 -15.97
CA PRO A 38 15.58 -5.92 -16.04
C PRO A 38 16.00 -5.38 -14.67
N HIS A 39 17.18 -4.75 -14.63
CA HIS A 39 17.55 -3.89 -13.52
C HIS A 39 16.53 -2.75 -13.42
N SER A 40 15.93 -2.59 -12.23
CA SER A 40 14.92 -1.57 -11.96
C SER A 40 15.55 -0.17 -11.97
N ASP A 41 15.27 0.61 -13.02
CA ASP A 41 15.63 2.03 -13.10
C ASP A 41 14.73 2.86 -12.17
N PHE A 42 15.14 3.01 -10.90
CA PHE A 42 14.45 3.84 -9.91
C PHE A 42 14.40 5.35 -10.24
N GLN A 43 14.99 5.78 -11.36
CA GLN A 43 15.20 7.21 -11.68
C GLN A 43 14.20 7.83 -12.67
N ASN A 44 13.29 7.06 -13.28
CA ASN A 44 12.47 7.56 -14.39
C ASN A 44 11.03 7.96 -14.03
N TYR A 45 10.63 7.88 -12.76
CA TYR A 45 9.26 8.20 -12.35
C TYR A 45 9.22 9.49 -11.53
N PRO A 46 8.49 10.54 -11.96
CA PRO A 46 8.31 11.74 -11.16
C PRO A 46 7.60 11.40 -9.84
N PRO A 47 7.88 12.09 -8.72
CA PRO A 47 7.20 11.89 -7.43
C PRO A 47 5.80 12.52 -7.44
N THR A 48 5.05 12.30 -8.51
CA THR A 48 3.66 12.70 -8.69
C THR A 48 2.77 11.47 -8.69
N LEU A 49 1.47 11.66 -8.51
CA LEU A 49 0.49 10.58 -8.59
C LEU A 49 0.59 9.84 -9.94
N ASP A 50 0.77 10.57 -11.04
CA ASP A 50 0.91 9.97 -12.36
C ASP A 50 2.22 9.19 -12.53
N GLY A 51 3.31 9.64 -11.89
CA GLY A 51 4.54 8.87 -11.83
C GLY A 51 4.38 7.57 -11.05
N LEU A 52 3.69 7.61 -9.91
CA LEU A 52 3.34 6.41 -9.14
C LEU A 52 2.43 5.46 -9.94
N ARG A 53 1.43 5.98 -10.65
CA ARG A 53 0.56 5.17 -11.52
C ARG A 53 1.34 4.47 -12.62
N ARG A 54 2.25 5.19 -13.29
CA ARG A 54 3.13 4.60 -14.32
C ARG A 54 4.04 3.53 -13.75
N ARG A 55 4.61 3.80 -12.58
CA ARG A 55 5.46 2.84 -11.88
C ARG A 55 4.69 1.59 -11.50
N LEU A 56 3.52 1.73 -10.89
CA LEU A 56 2.65 0.60 -10.55
C LEU A 56 2.20 -0.14 -11.81
N ALA A 57 1.92 0.54 -12.92
CA ALA A 57 1.56 -0.12 -14.17
C ALA A 57 2.73 -0.92 -14.78
N ALA A 58 3.98 -0.49 -14.58
CA ALA A 58 5.16 -1.16 -15.11
C ALA A 58 5.71 -2.26 -14.18
N GLU A 59 5.63 -2.06 -12.86
CA GLU A 59 6.31 -2.88 -11.84
C GLU A 59 5.33 -3.69 -10.97
N SER A 60 4.02 -3.48 -11.05
CA SER A 60 3.10 -4.26 -10.22
C SER A 60 3.04 -5.71 -10.69
N PRO A 61 3.12 -6.68 -9.78
CA PRO A 61 2.88 -8.08 -10.10
C PRO A 61 1.48 -8.25 -10.68
N THR A 62 1.39 -9.07 -11.73
CA THR A 62 0.12 -9.42 -12.36
C THR A 62 -0.60 -10.46 -11.51
N LEU A 63 -1.93 -10.60 -11.71
CA LEU A 63 -2.71 -11.65 -11.05
C LEU A 63 -2.11 -13.05 -11.28
N THR A 64 -1.51 -13.28 -12.45
CA THR A 64 -0.84 -14.54 -12.80
C THR A 64 0.39 -14.80 -11.93
N ASP A 65 1.14 -13.76 -11.60
CA ASP A 65 2.28 -13.86 -10.67
C ASP A 65 1.80 -14.27 -9.27
N PHE A 66 0.65 -13.76 -8.83
CA PHE A 66 0.03 -14.17 -7.56
C PHE A 66 -0.49 -15.61 -7.56
N ILE A 67 -1.10 -16.06 -8.67
CA ILE A 67 -1.59 -17.45 -8.79
C ILE A 67 -0.40 -18.43 -8.81
N LYS A 68 0.70 -18.08 -9.49
CA LYS A 68 1.90 -18.91 -9.56
C LYS A 68 2.63 -19.01 -8.20
N LEU A 69 2.52 -17.98 -7.36
CA LEU A 69 3.05 -17.99 -5.98
C LEU A 69 2.24 -18.90 -5.02
N GLN A 70 1.05 -19.39 -5.41
CA GLN A 70 0.36 -20.42 -4.63
C GLN A 70 0.89 -21.83 -4.92
N SER A 71 1.48 -22.08 -6.10
CA SER A 71 2.05 -23.38 -6.45
C SER A 71 3.49 -23.56 -5.98
N ASP A 72 4.29 -22.49 -6.02
CA ASP A 72 5.63 -22.47 -5.42
C ASP A 72 5.57 -21.62 -4.15
N GLN A 73 5.74 -22.29 -3.01
CA GLN A 73 5.57 -21.81 -1.64
C GLN A 73 6.61 -20.73 -1.23
N SER A 74 6.78 -19.65 -1.99
CA SER A 74 7.87 -18.67 -1.82
C SER A 74 7.46 -17.34 -1.18
N TYR A 75 6.20 -17.17 -0.77
CA TYR A 75 5.72 -15.97 -0.06
C TYR A 75 5.54 -16.18 1.46
N SER A 76 5.82 -17.37 1.99
CA SER A 76 5.89 -17.52 3.44
C SER A 76 7.04 -16.66 3.97
N VAL A 77 6.71 -15.45 4.42
CA VAL A 77 7.60 -14.64 5.26
C VAL A 77 7.81 -15.50 6.48
N GLU A 78 9.00 -16.09 6.61
CA GLU A 78 9.35 -16.81 7.82
C GLU A 78 9.13 -15.83 8.97
N VAL A 79 8.15 -16.15 9.82
CA VAL A 79 7.88 -15.41 11.05
C VAL A 79 9.07 -15.71 11.94
N GLY A 80 10.14 -14.93 11.74
CA GLY A 80 11.44 -15.18 12.31
C GLY A 80 11.30 -15.45 13.79
N THR A 81 11.76 -16.62 14.21
CA THR A 81 11.79 -17.05 15.60
C THR A 81 12.46 -15.97 16.45
N LYS A 82 11.64 -15.27 17.26
CA LYS A 82 11.96 -14.28 18.30
C LYS A 82 13.39 -13.68 18.23
N LYS A 83 13.67 -12.83 17.23
CA LYS A 83 14.70 -11.80 17.41
C LYS A 83 14.20 -10.85 18.51
N LYS A 84 15.08 -10.38 19.40
CA LYS A 84 14.72 -9.33 20.36
C LYS A 84 14.10 -8.17 19.57
N PRO A 85 12.85 -7.74 19.89
CA PRO A 85 12.19 -6.73 19.11
C PRO A 85 13.06 -5.48 19.08
N LEU A 86 13.33 -4.98 17.87
CA LEU A 86 14.01 -3.70 17.72
C LEU A 86 13.20 -2.63 18.45
N PRO A 87 13.86 -1.69 19.14
CA PRO A 87 13.15 -0.62 19.84
C PRO A 87 12.30 0.16 18.84
N LYS A 88 11.09 0.54 19.27
CA LYS A 88 10.22 1.41 18.46
C LYS A 88 10.96 2.71 18.09
N PRO A 89 10.84 3.20 16.84
CA PRO A 89 11.39 4.50 16.44
C PRO A 89 10.90 5.63 17.35
N LYS A 90 11.71 6.68 17.51
CA LYS A 90 11.38 7.81 18.40
C LYS A 90 10.04 8.47 18.05
N TRP A 91 9.73 8.62 16.76
CA TRP A 91 8.50 9.25 16.28
C TRP A 91 7.22 8.43 16.53
N MET A 92 7.34 7.14 16.87
CA MET A 92 6.19 6.27 17.19
C MET A 92 5.93 6.18 18.70
N LYS A 93 6.77 6.81 19.52
CA LYS A 93 6.62 6.78 20.97
C LYS A 93 5.73 7.94 21.41
N GLU A 94 4.69 7.60 22.16
CA GLU A 94 3.82 8.58 22.80
C GLU A 94 4.24 8.82 24.25
N SER A 95 3.87 9.99 24.76
CA SER A 95 4.03 10.39 26.15
C SER A 95 3.13 9.58 27.10
N ILE A 96 3.45 9.59 28.40
CA ILE A 96 2.65 8.89 29.40
C ILE A 96 1.33 9.67 29.61
N PRO A 97 0.17 9.01 29.45
CA PRO A 97 -1.12 9.68 29.59
C PRO A 97 -1.36 10.14 31.03
N GLY A 98 -1.83 11.38 31.19
CA GLY A 98 -2.11 12.00 32.48
C GLY A 98 -3.18 13.10 32.37
N GLY A 99 -3.53 13.70 33.50
CA GLY A 99 -4.52 14.77 33.58
C GLY A 99 -5.83 14.38 34.29
N GLU A 100 -6.63 15.39 34.61
CA GLU A 100 -7.85 15.22 35.40
C GLU A 100 -8.93 14.43 34.65
N LYS A 101 -9.24 14.82 33.40
CA LYS A 101 -10.23 14.14 32.55
C LYS A 101 -9.89 12.66 32.33
N TYR A 102 -8.62 12.37 32.03
CA TYR A 102 -8.11 11.00 31.92
C TYR A 102 -8.41 10.19 33.19
N THR A 103 -8.08 10.76 34.35
CA THR A 103 -8.30 10.11 35.66
C THR A 103 -9.78 9.91 35.96
N GLN A 104 -10.62 10.89 35.61
CA GLN A 104 -12.08 10.80 35.78
C GLN A 104 -12.67 9.68 34.92
N ILE A 105 -12.31 9.58 33.64
CA ILE A 105 -12.78 8.49 32.76
C ILE A 105 -12.28 7.15 33.26
N LYS A 106 -10.99 7.04 33.58
CA LYS A 106 -10.40 5.80 34.11
C LYS A 106 -11.15 5.31 35.35
N ARG A 107 -11.48 6.22 36.27
CA ARG A 107 -12.24 5.92 37.47
C ARG A 107 -13.65 5.47 37.13
N LYS A 108 -14.37 6.21 36.28
CA LYS A 108 -15.74 5.85 35.87
C LYS A 108 -15.82 4.47 35.20
N LEU A 109 -14.88 4.16 34.31
CA LEU A 109 -14.85 2.84 33.64
C LEU A 109 -14.66 1.70 34.65
N ARG A 110 -13.81 1.90 35.66
CA ARG A 110 -13.59 0.92 36.73
C ARG A 110 -14.79 0.80 37.67
N GLU A 111 -15.38 1.92 38.07
CA GLU A 111 -16.59 1.96 38.89
C GLU A 111 -17.75 1.22 38.21
N LEU A 112 -17.91 1.41 36.89
CA LEU A 112 -18.95 0.77 36.08
C LEU A 112 -18.58 -0.64 35.59
N LYS A 113 -17.37 -1.13 35.89
CA LYS A 113 -16.85 -2.44 35.44
C LYS A 113 -16.95 -2.63 33.92
N LEU A 114 -16.60 -1.59 33.16
CA LEU A 114 -16.63 -1.60 31.70
C LEU A 114 -15.24 -1.84 31.12
N HIS A 115 -15.16 -2.69 30.11
CA HIS A 115 -13.93 -2.94 29.35
C HIS A 115 -13.84 -1.98 28.17
N THR A 116 -12.62 -1.60 27.79
CA THR A 116 -12.38 -0.74 26.63
C THR A 116 -11.25 -1.26 25.77
N VAL A 117 -11.39 -1.14 24.45
CA VAL A 117 -10.30 -1.47 23.52
C VAL A 117 -9.09 -0.57 23.75
N CYS A 118 -9.29 0.63 24.29
CA CYS A 118 -8.24 1.58 24.61
C CYS A 118 -7.21 0.97 25.59
N GLU A 119 -7.68 0.31 26.66
CA GLU A 119 -6.82 -0.35 27.65
C GLU A 119 -6.37 -1.74 27.18
N GLU A 120 -7.28 -2.58 26.68
CA GLU A 120 -6.97 -3.97 26.31
C GLU A 120 -5.95 -4.06 25.16
N ALA A 121 -6.08 -3.19 24.15
CA ALA A 121 -5.16 -3.16 23.02
C ALA A 121 -3.90 -2.30 23.28
N LYS A 122 -3.75 -1.71 24.47
CA LYS A 122 -2.68 -0.75 24.80
C LYS A 122 -2.56 0.36 23.75
N CYS A 123 -3.69 0.99 23.44
CA CYS A 123 -3.79 1.99 22.39
C CYS A 123 -2.81 3.15 22.67
N PRO A 124 -1.94 3.55 21.72
CA PRO A 124 -1.02 4.66 21.92
C PRO A 124 -1.73 6.00 22.13
N ASN A 125 -2.97 6.15 21.63
CA ASN A 125 -3.72 7.41 21.67
C ASN A 125 -4.61 7.55 22.93
N LEU A 126 -4.47 6.64 23.90
CA LEU A 126 -5.31 6.57 25.10
C LEU A 126 -5.33 7.90 25.88
N GLY A 127 -4.20 8.59 25.98
CA GLY A 127 -4.11 9.89 26.66
C GLY A 127 -4.92 10.98 25.98
N GLU A 128 -4.77 11.11 24.67
CA GLU A 128 -5.46 12.12 23.87
C GLU A 128 -6.97 11.86 23.86
N CYS A 129 -7.39 10.62 23.55
CA CYS A 129 -8.81 10.27 23.47
C CYS A 129 -9.54 10.57 24.78
N TRP A 130 -8.99 10.18 25.93
CA TRP A 130 -9.66 10.33 27.23
C TRP A 130 -9.54 11.74 27.82
N SER A 131 -8.52 12.51 27.41
CA SER A 131 -8.40 13.92 27.80
C SER A 131 -9.19 14.85 26.88
N GLY A 132 -9.56 14.35 25.70
CA GLY A 132 -10.32 15.05 24.65
C GLY A 132 -9.47 15.76 23.61
N GLY A 133 -8.14 15.61 23.67
CA GLY A 133 -7.19 16.23 22.74
C GLY A 133 -7.46 17.72 22.51
N GLU A 134 -7.26 18.16 21.27
CA GLU A 134 -7.55 19.54 20.85
C GLU A 134 -9.06 19.85 20.80
N THR A 135 -9.88 18.84 20.56
CA THR A 135 -11.35 18.98 20.43
C THR A 135 -12.06 19.18 21.79
N GLY A 136 -11.35 18.97 22.90
CA GLY A 136 -11.87 19.05 24.27
C GLY A 136 -12.84 17.93 24.66
N THR A 137 -13.27 17.08 23.72
CA THR A 137 -14.31 16.06 23.91
C THR A 137 -13.69 14.71 24.24
N ALA A 138 -13.87 14.28 25.49
CA ALA A 138 -13.32 13.02 25.96
C ALA A 138 -14.10 11.83 25.39
N THR A 139 -13.37 10.89 24.77
CA THR A 139 -13.92 9.76 24.00
C THR A 139 -13.32 8.44 24.46
N ALA A 140 -14.16 7.42 24.62
CA ALA A 140 -13.75 6.06 24.92
C ALA A 140 -14.55 5.05 24.07
N THR A 141 -13.92 3.93 23.72
CA THR A 141 -14.56 2.85 22.95
C THR A 141 -14.73 1.63 23.84
N ILE A 142 -15.98 1.35 24.18
CA ILE A 142 -16.37 0.30 25.14
C ILE A 142 -16.52 -1.04 24.42
N MET A 143 -16.05 -2.10 25.07
CA MET A 143 -16.25 -3.48 24.66
C MET A 143 -17.43 -4.07 25.46
N ILE A 144 -18.51 -4.42 24.76
CA ILE A 144 -19.77 -4.84 25.40
C ILE A 144 -19.80 -6.29 25.90
N LEU A 145 -18.97 -7.18 25.31
CA LEU A 145 -18.94 -8.61 25.64
C LEU A 145 -17.78 -9.00 26.57
N GLY A 146 -17.19 -8.03 27.26
CA GLY A 146 -16.01 -8.23 28.10
C GLY A 146 -14.69 -8.02 27.34
N ASP A 147 -13.60 -8.46 27.95
CA ASP A 147 -12.22 -8.37 27.45
C ASP A 147 -11.81 -9.52 26.52
N THR A 148 -12.43 -10.69 26.68
CA THR A 148 -11.99 -11.93 26.06
C THR A 148 -12.61 -12.12 24.68
N CYS A 149 -11.77 -12.16 23.65
CA CYS A 149 -12.17 -12.52 22.29
C CYS A 149 -11.82 -13.99 22.00
N THR A 150 -12.78 -14.77 21.51
CA THR A 150 -12.56 -16.18 21.14
C THR A 150 -11.85 -16.37 19.79
N ARG A 151 -11.59 -15.27 19.06
CA ARG A 151 -10.88 -15.29 17.78
C ARG A 151 -9.39 -15.05 17.98
N GLY A 152 -8.55 -15.86 17.32
CA GLY A 152 -7.09 -15.72 17.30
C GLY A 152 -6.56 -14.89 16.13
N CYS A 153 -7.05 -13.65 15.95
CA CYS A 153 -6.61 -12.79 14.85
C CYS A 153 -5.10 -12.51 14.93
N ARG A 154 -4.40 -12.58 13.79
CA ARG A 154 -2.96 -12.29 13.63
C ARG A 154 -2.74 -11.31 12.49
#